data_AF-A0A2S8PYW2-F1
#
_entry.id   AF-A0A2S8PYW2-F1
#
_cell.length_a   1.000
_cell.length_b   1.000
_cell.length_c   1.000
_cell.angle_alpha   90.00
_cell.angle_beta   90.00
_cell.angle_gamma   90.00
#
_symmetry.space_group_name_H-M   'P 1'
#
loop_
_entity.id
_entity.type
_entity.pdbx_description
1 polymer ?
#
loop_
_entity_poly.entity_id
_entity_poly.type
_entity_poly.pdbx_seq_one_letter_code
_entity_poly.pdbx_strand_id
1 'polypeptide(L)'
;MIYKSEFFRKEALKHKSVPLAGRIILTSPFIFTVLTYISCLLVLFIIIFIMFTDYSRKTTIKGQVYPEDGITKVYSRETGIINKVMIKDGQFVKKGEVLGVIYKAQNLNTGILQDKLKEQAILKKKTLDQAIDKIDKIHKSKLDSLHEHVESLMKQKENIKDKLTSQQNKLDRLKKKYQQIQNIRKKRVYIKRAHNHCRK
;
A
#
# COMPACT_ATOMS: atom_id res chain seq x y z
N MET A 1 16.13 38.90 -93.34
CA MET A 1 16.76 39.16 -94.66
C MET A 1 16.39 38.04 -95.60
N ILE A 2 15.74 38.41 -96.69
CA ILE A 2 15.11 37.56 -97.69
C ILE A 2 16.15 37.30 -98.77
N TYR A 3 16.52 36.04 -99.03
CA TYR A 3 17.25 35.70 -100.24
C TYR A 3 16.48 34.64 -101.03
N LYS A 4 15.63 35.17 -101.91
CA LYS A 4 14.95 34.45 -102.97
C LYS A 4 15.98 34.14 -104.06
N SER A 5 16.59 32.96 -104.00
CA SER A 5 17.44 32.47 -105.10
C SER A 5 16.59 31.70 -106.10
N GLU A 6 16.13 32.39 -107.13
CA GLU A 6 15.40 31.90 -108.30
C GLU A 6 16.29 31.08 -109.28
N PHE A 7 17.16 30.22 -108.76
CA PHE A 7 18.13 29.45 -109.56
C PHE A 7 17.85 27.94 -109.65
N PHE A 8 16.70 27.48 -109.16
CA PHE A 8 16.32 26.07 -109.24
C PHE A 8 15.07 25.87 -110.08
N ARG A 9 15.19 25.04 -111.11
CA ARG A 9 14.10 24.58 -111.98
C ARG A 9 13.00 23.95 -111.11
N LYS A 10 11.75 24.43 -111.23
CA LYS A 10 10.61 24.05 -110.37
C LYS A 10 10.36 22.53 -110.32
N GLU A 11 10.72 21.83 -111.39
CA GLU A 11 10.63 20.36 -111.50
C GLU A 11 11.59 19.63 -110.55
N ALA A 12 12.79 20.17 -110.29
CA ALA A 12 13.75 19.59 -109.36
C ALA A 12 13.40 19.84 -107.89
N LEU A 13 12.76 20.98 -107.58
CA LEU A 13 12.25 21.27 -106.23
C LEU A 13 11.03 20.40 -105.87
N LYS A 14 10.14 20.11 -106.83
CA LYS A 14 8.98 19.22 -106.63
C LYS A 14 9.37 17.77 -106.35
N HIS A 15 10.53 17.31 -106.81
CA HIS A 15 10.99 15.94 -106.62
C HIS A 15 12.09 15.77 -105.56
N LYS A 16 12.59 16.86 -104.97
CA LYS A 16 13.48 16.82 -103.78
C LYS A 16 12.70 16.75 -102.46
N SER A 17 11.38 16.90 -102.52
CA SER A 17 10.43 16.68 -101.43
C SER A 17 9.87 15.26 -101.38
N VAL A 18 10.61 14.29 -101.91
CA VAL A 18 10.36 12.87 -101.61
C VAL A 18 11.43 12.46 -100.61
N PRO A 19 11.13 12.42 -99.29
CA PRO A 19 12.09 11.90 -98.34
C PRO A 19 12.30 10.42 -98.63
N LEU A 20 13.47 10.08 -99.18
CA LEU A 20 13.94 8.69 -99.38
C LEU A 20 14.31 7.98 -98.06
N ALA A 21 14.04 8.61 -96.92
CA ALA A 21 14.04 7.98 -95.61
C ALA A 21 12.59 8.00 -95.11
N GLY A 22 12.04 6.81 -94.88
CA GLY A 22 10.67 6.60 -94.43
C GLY A 22 10.25 7.63 -93.39
N ARG A 23 9.05 8.17 -93.58
CA ARG A 23 8.29 9.03 -92.68
C ARG A 23 8.78 8.88 -91.24
N ILE A 24 9.68 9.76 -90.79
CA ILE A 24 10.08 9.82 -89.39
C ILE A 24 8.90 10.47 -88.70
N ILE A 25 7.93 9.63 -88.38
CA ILE A 25 6.83 9.98 -87.50
C ILE A 25 7.50 10.25 -86.15
N LEU A 26 7.82 11.53 -85.88
CA LEU A 26 7.93 12.04 -84.52
C LEU A 26 6.52 12.09 -83.91
N THR A 27 5.73 11.02 -84.05
CA THR A 27 4.75 10.70 -83.03
C THR A 27 5.58 10.25 -81.86
N SER A 28 6.00 11.20 -81.00
CA SER A 28 6.35 10.86 -79.63
C SER A 28 5.11 10.11 -79.12
N PRO A 29 5.14 8.78 -79.07
CA PRO A 29 3.92 8.06 -78.85
C PRO A 29 3.55 8.34 -77.40
N PHE A 30 2.29 8.68 -77.18
CA PHE A 30 1.73 8.96 -75.85
C PHE A 30 2.17 7.92 -74.79
N ILE A 31 2.38 6.67 -75.23
CA ILE A 31 2.93 5.58 -74.43
C ILE A 31 4.29 5.89 -73.79
N PHE A 32 5.20 6.62 -74.46
CA PHE A 32 6.50 6.99 -73.89
C PHE A 32 6.34 7.96 -72.74
N THR A 33 5.43 8.93 -72.86
CA THR A 33 5.13 9.86 -71.75
C THR A 33 4.56 9.10 -70.55
N VAL A 34 3.60 8.19 -70.79
CA VAL A 34 3.04 7.32 -69.74
C VAL A 34 4.13 6.44 -69.11
N LEU A 35 5.02 5.86 -69.92
CA LEU A 35 6.10 5.01 -69.45
C LEU A 35 7.13 5.79 -68.61
N THR A 36 7.41 7.05 -68.97
CA THR A 36 8.25 7.96 -68.17
C THR A 36 7.61 8.26 -66.82
N TYR A 37 6.30 8.53 -66.77
CA TYR A 37 5.59 8.75 -65.51
C TYR A 37 5.60 7.51 -64.61
N ILE A 38 5.37 6.32 -65.17
CA ILE A 38 5.41 5.06 -64.42
C ILE A 38 6.83 4.81 -63.87
N SER A 39 7.86 5.01 -64.69
CA SER A 39 9.25 4.87 -64.26
C SER A 39 9.60 5.85 -63.14
N CYS A 40 9.20 7.10 -63.26
CA CYS A 40 9.40 8.12 -62.24
C CYS A 40 8.71 7.74 -60.92
N LEU A 41 7.46 7.27 -60.99
CA LEU A 41 6.71 6.81 -59.82
C LEU A 41 7.42 5.65 -59.11
N LEU A 42 7.94 4.68 -59.87
CA LEU A 42 8.64 3.51 -59.33
C LEU A 42 9.92 3.93 -58.60
N VAL A 43 10.70 4.84 -59.19
CA VAL A 43 11.90 5.41 -58.55
C VAL A 43 11.54 6.14 -57.25
N LEU A 44 10.47 6.96 -57.26
CA LEU A 44 10.00 7.64 -56.06
C LEU A 44 9.62 6.64 -54.96
N PHE A 45 8.93 5.56 -55.33
CA PHE A 45 8.53 4.50 -54.41
C PHE A 45 9.74 3.80 -53.78
N ILE A 46 10.80 3.54 -54.57
CA ILE A 46 12.05 2.97 -54.06
C ILE A 46 12.72 3.92 -53.06
N ILE A 47 12.77 5.22 -53.35
CA ILE A 47 13.39 6.21 -52.44
C ILE A 47 12.63 6.27 -51.11
N ILE A 48 11.30 6.36 -51.17
CA ILE A 48 10.44 6.30 -49.98
C ILE A 48 10.69 4.99 -49.24
N PHE A 49 10.68 3.87 -49.95
CA PHE A 49 10.92 2.56 -49.33
C PHE A 49 12.29 2.48 -48.66
N ILE A 50 13.35 3.05 -49.24
CA ILE A 50 14.69 3.10 -48.62
C ILE A 50 14.70 3.99 -47.37
N MET A 51 13.98 5.12 -47.39
CA MET A 51 13.89 6.03 -46.23
C MET A 51 13.05 5.44 -45.08
N PHE A 52 12.00 4.70 -45.40
CA PHE A 52 11.13 4.05 -44.41
C PHE A 52 11.65 2.67 -43.99
N THR A 53 12.46 2.03 -44.83
CA THR A 53 13.16 0.79 -44.46
C THR A 53 14.41 1.19 -43.69
N ASP A 54 14.25 1.27 -42.37
CA ASP A 54 15.36 1.14 -41.44
C ASP A 54 16.06 -0.20 -41.73
N TYR A 55 17.13 -0.13 -42.52
CA TYR A 55 17.98 -1.28 -42.79
C TYR A 55 18.70 -1.62 -41.49
N SER A 56 18.06 -2.47 -40.67
CA SER A 56 18.61 -3.02 -39.44
C SER A 56 19.75 -3.99 -39.81
N ARG A 57 20.88 -3.42 -40.22
CA ARG A 57 22.12 -4.16 -40.41
C ARG A 57 22.67 -4.45 -39.03
N LYS A 58 22.16 -5.52 -38.42
CA LYS A 58 22.77 -6.14 -37.23
C LYS A 58 24.13 -6.70 -37.65
N THR A 59 25.16 -5.86 -37.59
CA THR A 59 26.54 -6.33 -37.57
C THR A 59 26.75 -7.09 -36.27
N THR A 60 26.80 -8.42 -36.36
CA THR A 60 27.20 -9.31 -35.27
C THR A 60 28.66 -9.03 -34.92
N ILE A 61 28.88 -8.15 -33.94
CA ILE A 61 30.17 -8.02 -33.26
C ILE A 61 30.22 -9.18 -32.26
N LYS A 62 31.22 -10.06 -32.39
CA LYS A 62 31.55 -11.06 -31.35
C LYS A 62 32.26 -10.34 -30.20
N GLY A 63 31.48 -9.65 -29.38
CA GLY A 63 31.92 -9.01 -28.15
C GLY A 63 30.75 -8.98 -27.20
N GLN A 64 30.88 -9.65 -26.05
CA GLN A 64 29.87 -9.61 -25.01
C GLN A 64 30.14 -8.35 -24.18
N VAL A 65 29.33 -7.31 -24.37
CA VAL A 65 29.41 -6.11 -23.53
C VAL A 65 28.84 -6.48 -22.17
N TYR A 66 29.72 -6.81 -21.23
CA TYR A 66 29.35 -7.06 -19.85
C TYR A 66 29.43 -5.71 -19.11
N PRO A 67 28.31 -5.14 -18.65
CA PRO A 67 28.37 -3.92 -17.86
C PRO A 67 29.07 -4.22 -16.53
N GLU A 68 30.13 -3.48 -16.22
CA GLU A 68 30.95 -3.61 -15.00
C GLU A 68 30.11 -3.52 -13.69
N ASP A 69 28.96 -2.85 -13.73
CA ASP A 69 28.13 -2.56 -12.54
C ASP A 69 27.10 -3.65 -12.18
N GLY A 70 27.09 -4.78 -12.88
CA GLY A 70 26.22 -5.91 -12.53
C GLY A 70 24.73 -5.71 -12.90
N ILE A 71 24.07 -6.82 -13.22
CA ILE A 71 22.68 -6.81 -13.69
C ILE A 71 21.74 -6.88 -12.47
N THR A 72 21.09 -5.78 -12.12
CA THR A 72 20.04 -5.78 -11.08
C THR A 72 18.67 -5.98 -11.72
N LYS A 73 18.04 -7.13 -11.47
CA LYS A 73 16.66 -7.41 -11.88
C LYS A 73 15.70 -6.62 -10.99
N VAL A 74 14.97 -5.68 -11.57
CA VAL A 74 13.92 -4.94 -10.88
C VAL A 74 12.64 -5.77 -10.89
N TYR A 75 12.24 -6.27 -9.73
CA TYR A 75 10.98 -6.99 -9.56
C TYR A 75 9.86 -6.02 -9.21
N SER A 76 8.67 -6.21 -9.78
CA SER A 76 7.47 -5.51 -9.32
C SER A 76 7.13 -5.97 -7.90
N ARG A 77 6.82 -5.04 -7.00
CA ARG A 77 6.34 -5.36 -5.64
C ARG A 77 4.98 -6.04 -5.63
N GLU A 78 4.17 -5.87 -6.69
CA GLU A 78 2.81 -6.38 -6.76
C GLU A 78 2.50 -7.02 -8.12
N THR A 79 1.71 -8.11 -8.11
CA THR A 79 1.25 -8.82 -9.31
C THR A 79 0.09 -8.04 -9.95
N GLY A 80 0.27 -7.58 -11.18
CA GLY A 80 -0.76 -6.85 -11.92
C GLY A 80 -0.52 -6.88 -13.43
N ILE A 81 -1.48 -6.39 -14.21
CA ILE A 81 -1.41 -6.37 -15.67
C ILE A 81 -0.65 -5.11 -16.09
N ILE A 82 0.41 -5.27 -16.87
CA ILE A 82 1.20 -4.16 -17.43
C ILE A 82 0.37 -3.54 -18.56
N ASN A 83 -0.16 -2.33 -18.34
CA ASN A 83 -1.03 -1.68 -19.31
C ASN A 83 -0.23 -0.91 -20.38
N LYS A 84 0.92 -0.34 -20.00
CA LYS A 84 1.82 0.34 -20.92
C LYS A 84 3.24 0.39 -20.35
N VAL A 85 4.21 -0.09 -21.12
CA VAL A 85 5.63 0.14 -20.87
C VAL A 85 5.98 1.48 -21.49
N MET A 86 6.46 2.42 -20.68
CA MET A 86 6.71 3.81 -21.11
C MET A 86 8.14 4.03 -21.60
N ILE A 87 8.94 2.97 -21.67
CA ILE A 87 10.36 3.02 -22.00
C ILE A 87 10.64 2.08 -23.17
N LYS A 88 11.56 2.48 -24.05
CA LYS A 88 12.09 1.66 -25.14
C LYS A 88 13.43 1.03 -24.73
N ASP A 89 13.70 -0.16 -25.25
CA ASP A 89 14.97 -0.86 -25.01
C ASP A 89 16.17 0.04 -25.35
N GLY A 90 17.08 0.23 -24.39
CA GLY A 90 18.30 1.05 -24.55
C GLY A 90 18.22 2.51 -24.07
N GLN A 91 17.09 2.94 -23.49
CA GLN A 91 16.96 4.30 -22.96
C GLN A 91 17.61 4.45 -21.57
N PHE A 92 18.43 5.50 -21.39
CA PHE A 92 18.99 5.87 -20.09
C PHE A 92 17.90 6.47 -19.20
N VAL A 93 17.62 5.82 -18.07
CA VAL A 93 16.62 6.27 -17.08
C VAL A 93 17.29 6.74 -15.81
N LYS A 94 16.75 7.80 -15.20
CA LYS A 94 17.25 8.34 -13.92
C LYS A 94 16.55 7.67 -12.73
N LYS A 95 17.21 7.65 -11.57
CA LYS A 95 16.65 7.12 -10.32
C LYS A 95 15.35 7.87 -9.98
N GLY A 96 14.22 7.17 -10.01
CA GLY A 96 12.89 7.73 -9.72
C GLY A 96 11.98 7.91 -10.94
N GLU A 97 12.45 7.59 -12.15
CA GLU A 97 11.65 7.68 -13.37
C GLU A 97 10.65 6.51 -13.48
N VAL A 98 9.43 6.81 -13.93
CA VAL A 98 8.34 5.82 -13.99
C VAL A 98 8.58 4.84 -15.13
N LEU A 99 8.87 3.59 -14.78
CA LEU A 99 9.22 2.55 -15.77
C LEU A 99 7.99 1.97 -16.51
N GLY A 100 6.85 1.97 -15.83
CA GLY A 100 5.59 1.47 -16.36
C GLY A 100 4.48 1.61 -15.34
N VAL A 101 3.25 1.77 -15.82
CA VAL A 101 2.07 1.87 -14.96
C VAL A 101 1.39 0.50 -14.91
N ILE A 102 1.36 -0.10 -13.72
CA ILE A 102 0.65 -1.36 -13.48
C ILE A 102 -0.80 -1.00 -13.19
N TYR A 103 -1.73 -1.48 -14.02
CA TYR A 103 -3.15 -1.30 -13.76
C TYR A 103 -3.69 -2.52 -13.01
N LYS A 104 -4.25 -2.28 -11.83
CA LYS A 104 -4.91 -3.30 -11.04
C LYS A 104 -6.37 -3.36 -11.46
N ALA A 105 -6.74 -4.39 -12.22
CA ALA A 105 -8.14 -4.68 -12.54
C ALA A 105 -8.86 -5.24 -11.31
N GLN A 106 -9.11 -4.39 -10.29
CA GLN A 106 -10.06 -4.67 -9.22
C GLN A 106 -11.37 -3.92 -9.50
N ASN A 107 -11.93 -3.99 -10.71
CA ASN A 107 -13.19 -3.29 -11.00
C ASN A 107 -14.03 -4.05 -12.02
N LEU A 108 -14.79 -5.04 -11.54
CA LEU A 108 -16.02 -5.51 -12.19
C LEU A 108 -17.22 -5.52 -11.24
N ASN A 109 -17.15 -4.88 -10.06
CA ASN A 109 -18.29 -4.72 -9.15
C ASN A 109 -18.07 -3.58 -8.11
N THR A 110 -17.92 -2.35 -8.61
CA THR A 110 -17.73 -1.14 -7.77
C THR A 110 -18.88 -0.89 -6.78
N GLY A 111 -20.10 -1.35 -7.05
CA GLY A 111 -21.22 -1.29 -6.09
C GLY A 111 -21.05 -2.26 -4.91
N ILE A 112 -20.78 -3.54 -5.20
CA ILE A 112 -20.65 -4.59 -4.17
C ILE A 112 -19.44 -4.34 -3.26
N LEU A 113 -18.34 -3.79 -3.81
CA LEU A 113 -17.15 -3.48 -3.00
C LEU A 113 -17.38 -2.31 -2.05
N GLN A 114 -18.08 -1.25 -2.50
CA GLN A 114 -18.43 -0.11 -1.65
C GLN A 114 -19.43 -0.49 -0.57
N ASP A 115 -20.42 -1.33 -0.90
CA ASP A 115 -21.39 -1.81 0.07
C ASP A 115 -20.75 -2.74 1.11
N LYS A 116 -19.86 -3.64 0.70
CA LYS A 116 -19.05 -4.44 1.66
C LYS A 116 -18.14 -3.59 2.53
N LEU A 117 -17.55 -2.51 1.98
CA LEU A 117 -16.72 -1.60 2.78
C LEU A 117 -17.56 -0.86 3.82
N LYS A 118 -18.75 -0.38 3.44
CA LYS A 118 -19.70 0.28 4.34
C LYS A 118 -20.19 -0.69 5.42
N GLU A 119 -20.55 -1.91 5.04
CA GLU A 119 -20.98 -2.95 5.98
C GLU A 119 -19.86 -3.28 6.99
N GLN A 120 -18.63 -3.44 6.52
CA GLN A 120 -17.47 -3.65 7.40
C GLN A 120 -17.21 -2.46 8.32
N ALA A 121 -17.39 -1.22 7.85
CA ALA A 121 -17.25 -0.03 8.69
C ALA A 121 -18.34 0.05 9.77
N ILE A 122 -19.59 -0.28 9.43
CA ILE A 122 -20.71 -0.34 10.37
C ILE A 122 -20.48 -1.43 11.42
N LEU A 123 -20.03 -2.62 10.99
CA LEU A 123 -19.71 -3.72 11.90
C LEU A 123 -18.60 -3.33 12.87
N LYS A 124 -17.50 -2.73 12.37
CA LYS A 124 -16.42 -2.26 13.23
C LYS A 124 -16.89 -1.22 14.24
N LYS A 125 -17.71 -0.25 13.80
CA LYS A 125 -18.28 0.76 14.70
C LYS A 125 -19.14 0.10 15.79
N LYS A 126 -20.03 -0.81 15.41
CA LYS A 126 -20.87 -1.56 16.37
C LYS A 126 -20.03 -2.36 17.37
N THR A 127 -18.96 -3.01 16.92
CA THR A 127 -18.05 -3.76 17.80
C THR A 127 -17.30 -2.83 18.76
N LEU A 128 -16.89 -1.65 18.30
CA LEU A 128 -16.26 -0.62 19.14
C LEU A 128 -17.23 -0.09 20.20
N ASP A 129 -18.46 0.24 19.82
CA ASP A 129 -19.50 0.72 20.74
C ASP A 129 -19.78 -0.35 21.83
N GLN A 130 -19.89 -1.62 21.42
CA GLN A 130 -20.04 -2.74 22.35
C GLN A 130 -18.84 -2.93 23.28
N ALA A 131 -17.62 -2.62 22.82
CA ALA A 131 -16.42 -2.72 23.65
C ALA A 131 -16.41 -1.62 24.72
N ILE A 132 -16.81 -0.40 24.38
CA ILE A 132 -16.95 0.73 25.31
C ILE A 132 -17.98 0.38 26.39
N ASP A 133 -19.18 -0.07 26.00
CA ASP A 133 -20.24 -0.46 26.94
C ASP A 133 -19.79 -1.57 27.90
N LYS A 134 -18.97 -2.52 27.42
CA LYS A 134 -18.42 -3.58 28.26
C LYS A 134 -17.41 -3.04 29.27
N ILE A 135 -16.53 -2.15 28.83
CA ILE A 135 -15.52 -1.51 29.69
C ILE A 135 -16.22 -0.74 30.81
N ASP A 136 -17.23 0.07 30.49
CA ASP A 136 -17.97 0.85 31.48
C ASP A 136 -18.68 -0.02 32.52
N LYS A 137 -19.31 -1.12 32.07
CA LYS A 137 -19.92 -2.09 32.98
C LYS A 137 -18.90 -2.75 33.90
N ILE A 138 -17.75 -3.16 33.37
CA ILE A 138 -16.67 -3.77 34.15
C ILE A 138 -16.13 -2.78 35.19
N HIS A 139 -15.93 -1.52 34.80
CA HIS A 139 -15.48 -0.48 35.72
C HIS A 139 -16.48 -0.26 36.85
N LYS A 140 -17.77 -0.17 36.52
CA LYS A 140 -18.83 -0.01 37.54
C LYS A 140 -18.85 -1.19 38.50
N SER A 141 -18.89 -2.43 38.00
CA SER A 141 -18.84 -3.62 38.86
C SER A 141 -17.58 -3.68 39.71
N LYS A 142 -16.43 -3.22 39.21
CA LYS A 142 -15.18 -3.16 39.98
C LYS A 142 -15.27 -2.16 41.13
N LEU A 143 -15.87 -0.99 40.90
CA LEU A 143 -16.12 0.02 41.95
C LEU A 143 -17.08 -0.52 43.02
N ASP A 144 -18.14 -1.20 42.61
CA ASP A 144 -19.12 -1.81 43.52
C ASP A 144 -18.45 -2.90 44.37
N SER A 145 -17.73 -3.83 43.74
CA SER A 145 -16.97 -4.86 44.48
C SER A 145 -15.93 -4.24 45.43
N LEU A 146 -15.25 -3.15 45.05
CA LEU A 146 -14.28 -2.50 45.91
C LEU A 146 -14.94 -1.86 47.13
N HIS A 147 -16.11 -1.24 46.96
CA HIS A 147 -16.92 -0.73 48.06
C HIS A 147 -17.33 -1.85 49.02
N GLU A 148 -17.85 -2.96 48.50
CA GLU A 148 -18.23 -4.13 49.31
C GLU A 148 -17.02 -4.68 50.11
N HIS A 149 -15.83 -4.69 49.51
CA HIS A 149 -14.61 -5.12 50.21
C HIS A 149 -14.24 -4.16 51.34
N VAL A 150 -14.33 -2.85 51.12
CA VAL A 150 -14.07 -1.84 52.15
C VAL A 150 -15.06 -1.98 53.31
N GLU A 151 -16.35 -2.12 53.01
CA GLU A 151 -17.38 -2.32 54.04
C GLU A 151 -17.17 -3.60 54.83
N SER A 152 -16.84 -4.71 54.15
CA SER A 152 -16.51 -5.98 54.80
C SER A 152 -15.29 -5.84 55.71
N LEU A 153 -14.23 -5.16 55.27
CA LEU A 153 -13.03 -4.91 56.07
C LEU A 153 -13.33 -4.02 57.28
N MET A 154 -14.21 -3.03 57.14
CA MET A 154 -14.66 -2.18 58.25
C MET A 154 -15.41 -3.01 59.30
N LYS A 155 -16.35 -3.87 58.89
CA LYS A 155 -17.05 -4.79 59.79
C LYS A 155 -16.10 -5.77 60.48
N GLN A 156 -15.11 -6.30 59.75
CA GLN A 156 -14.09 -7.17 60.34
C GLN A 156 -13.27 -6.44 61.41
N LYS A 157 -12.87 -5.19 61.17
CA LYS A 157 -12.17 -4.36 62.15
C LYS A 157 -13.01 -4.12 63.39
N GLU A 158 -14.29 -3.81 63.23
CA GLU A 158 -15.23 -3.61 64.36
C GLU A 158 -15.36 -4.89 65.19
N ASN A 159 -15.62 -6.04 64.54
CA ASN A 159 -15.69 -7.34 65.21
C ASN A 159 -14.42 -7.68 66.00
N ILE A 160 -13.23 -7.35 65.47
CA ILE A 160 -11.95 -7.56 66.17
C ILE A 160 -11.84 -6.63 67.38
N LYS A 161 -12.25 -5.36 67.25
CA LYS A 161 -12.27 -4.39 68.35
C LYS A 161 -13.18 -4.87 69.47
N ASP A 162 -14.35 -5.40 69.16
CA ASP A 162 -15.29 -5.96 70.15
C ASP A 162 -14.76 -7.23 70.83
N LYS A 163 -14.01 -8.05 70.10
CA LYS A 163 -13.29 -9.19 70.70
C LYS A 163 -12.22 -8.71 71.69
N LEU A 164 -11.47 -7.66 71.35
CA LEU A 164 -10.44 -7.10 72.23
C LEU A 164 -11.04 -6.49 73.50
N THR A 165 -12.10 -5.69 73.39
CA THR A 165 -12.79 -5.11 74.57
C THR A 165 -13.36 -6.21 75.46
N SER A 166 -13.96 -7.25 74.87
CA SER A 166 -14.46 -8.42 75.59
C SER A 166 -13.35 -9.17 76.33
N GLN A 167 -12.16 -9.30 75.73
CA GLN A 167 -10.99 -9.92 76.39
C GLN A 167 -10.43 -9.03 77.50
N GLN A 168 -10.33 -7.72 77.30
CA GLN A 168 -9.91 -6.77 78.34
C GLN A 168 -10.87 -6.82 79.55
N ASN A 169 -12.18 -6.82 79.30
CA ASN A 169 -13.19 -6.98 80.35
C ASN A 169 -13.07 -8.32 81.09
N LYS A 170 -12.65 -9.41 80.42
CA LYS A 170 -12.34 -10.68 81.09
C LYS A 170 -11.10 -10.55 81.98
N LEU A 171 -10.02 -9.94 81.48
CA LEU A 171 -8.79 -9.72 82.25
C LEU A 171 -9.04 -8.86 83.49
N ASP A 172 -9.81 -7.78 83.37
CA ASP A 172 -10.14 -6.92 84.50
C ASP A 172 -11.00 -7.63 85.54
N ARG A 173 -11.97 -8.45 85.12
CA ARG A 173 -12.75 -9.29 86.03
C ARG A 173 -11.86 -10.29 86.77
N LEU A 174 -10.89 -10.91 86.09
CA LEU A 174 -9.93 -11.82 86.72
C LEU A 174 -9.01 -11.09 87.70
N LYS A 175 -8.49 -9.91 87.34
CA LYS A 175 -7.70 -9.06 88.24
C LYS A 175 -8.49 -8.66 89.49
N LYS A 176 -9.74 -8.20 89.35
CA LYS A 176 -10.62 -7.86 90.48
C LYS A 176 -10.85 -9.07 91.40
N LYS A 177 -11.14 -10.24 90.84
CA LYS A 177 -11.27 -11.49 91.62
C LYS A 177 -9.98 -11.83 92.36
N TYR A 178 -8.82 -11.73 91.72
CA TYR A 178 -7.53 -11.98 92.35
C TYR A 178 -7.29 -11.03 93.53
N GLN A 179 -7.55 -9.74 93.35
CA GLN A 179 -7.37 -8.72 94.38
C GLN A 179 -8.32 -8.93 95.57
N GLN A 180 -9.55 -9.37 95.31
CA GLN A 180 -10.52 -9.72 96.35
C GLN A 180 -10.09 -10.96 97.15
N ILE A 181 -9.57 -12.00 96.48
CA ILE A 181 -9.00 -13.19 97.15
C ILE A 181 -7.79 -12.79 98.02
N GLN A 182 -6.92 -11.90 97.53
CA GLN A 182 -5.78 -11.38 98.31
C GLN A 182 -6.24 -10.62 99.56
N ASN A 183 -7.27 -9.78 99.45
CA ASN A 183 -7.84 -9.06 100.60
C ASN A 183 -8.47 -10.01 101.63
N ILE A 184 -9.19 -11.04 101.18
CA ILE A 184 -9.75 -12.07 102.06
C ILE A 184 -8.62 -12.86 102.75
N ARG A 185 -7.56 -13.25 102.02
CA ARG A 185 -6.38 -13.91 102.59
C ARG A 185 -5.73 -13.05 103.67
N LYS A 186 -5.52 -11.75 103.42
CA LYS A 186 -4.99 -10.81 104.42
C LYS A 186 -5.90 -10.77 105.65
N LYS A 187 -7.22 -10.54 105.50
CA LYS A 187 -8.18 -10.53 106.62
C LYS A 187 -8.18 -11.84 107.42
N ARG A 188 -8.07 -13.00 106.74
CA ARG A 188 -8.01 -14.32 107.40
C ARG A 188 -6.74 -14.51 108.24
N VAL A 189 -5.60 -13.95 107.80
CA VAL A 189 -4.35 -13.91 108.57
C VAL A 189 -4.47 -13.02 109.81
N TYR A 190 -5.14 -11.86 109.69
CA TYR A 190 -5.41 -10.98 110.85
C TYR A 190 -6.34 -11.65 111.88
N ILE A 191 -7.40 -12.33 111.44
CA ILE A 191 -8.32 -13.04 112.35
C ILE A 191 -7.61 -14.21 113.07
N LYS A 192 -6.78 -15.01 112.36
CA LYS A 192 -5.98 -16.08 113.00
C LYS A 192 -4.99 -15.53 114.05
N ARG A 193 -4.40 -14.35 113.81
CA ARG A 193 -3.51 -13.69 114.79
C ARG A 193 -4.27 -13.13 115.98
N ALA A 194 -5.43 -12.50 115.76
CA ALA A 194 -6.28 -12.00 116.84
C ALA A 194 -6.80 -13.15 117.74
N HIS A 195 -7.18 -14.28 117.14
CA HIS A 195 -7.65 -15.45 117.87
C HIS A 195 -6.57 -16.15 118.72
N ASN A 196 -5.30 -16.05 118.31
CA ASN A 196 -4.16 -16.52 119.11
C ASN A 196 -3.81 -15.55 120.25
N HIS A 197 -4.21 -14.28 120.17
CA HIS A 197 -3.93 -13.27 121.19
C HIS A 197 -4.99 -13.24 122.31
N CYS A 198 -6.21 -13.72 122.04
CA CYS A 198 -7.28 -13.89 123.05
C CYS A 198 -7.27 -15.25 123.77
N ARG A 199 -6.33 -16.16 123.44
CA ARG A 199 -6.23 -17.51 124.04
C ARG A 199 -5.04 -17.65 125.02
N LYS A 200 -4.50 -16.53 125.49
CA LYS A 200 -3.57 -16.42 126.62
C LYS A 200 -4.29 -15.66 127.72
#